data_AF-A0A1Y5RUZ7-F1
#
_entry.id   AF-A0A1Y5RUZ7-F1
#
_cell.length_a   1.000
_cell.length_b   1.000
_cell.length_c   1.000
_cell.angle_alpha   90.00
_cell.angle_beta   90.00
_cell.angle_gamma   90.00
#
_symmetry.space_group_name_H-M   'P 1'
#
loop_
_entity.id
_entity.type
_entity.pdbx_description
1 polymer ?
#
loop_
_entity_poly.entity_id
_entity_poly.type
_entity_poly.pdbx_seq_one_letter_code
_entity_poly.pdbx_strand_id
1 'polypeptide(L)'
;MAYLTDRKRAVGMGSAKSGTAHHWRMMVTSVALLPLTVLFIFTFGVALGMPYEEAAAYYGRPVPALIALLTLTVGWFHFKDGVQALIEDYTGGTTRKALIIGSICLSWAALAASALAIVRIAL
;
A
#
# COMPACT_ATOMS: atom_id res chain seq x y z
N MET A 1 1.35 31.37 -33.66
CA MET A 1 0.93 30.10 -33.03
C MET A 1 -0.57 30.16 -32.77
N ALA A 2 -1.33 29.14 -33.17
CA ALA A 2 -2.75 29.08 -32.83
C ALA A 2 -2.91 28.62 -31.37
N TYR A 3 -3.39 29.50 -30.49
CA TYR A 3 -3.70 29.14 -29.11
C TYR A 3 -4.99 28.31 -29.10
N LEU A 4 -4.87 27.04 -28.70
CA LEU A 4 -6.01 26.16 -28.47
C LEU A 4 -6.26 26.06 -26.97
N THR A 5 -7.52 26.11 -26.56
CA THR A 5 -7.90 25.83 -25.18
C THR A 5 -7.71 24.36 -24.86
N ASP A 6 -7.39 24.04 -23.60
CA ASP A 6 -7.23 22.63 -23.15
C ASP A 6 -8.49 21.82 -23.40
N ARG A 7 -9.66 22.44 -23.28
CA ARG A 7 -10.93 21.83 -23.67
C ARG A 7 -10.94 21.42 -25.14
N LYS A 8 -10.51 22.30 -26.07
CA LYS A 8 -10.47 21.98 -27.50
C LYS A 8 -9.48 20.86 -27.82
N ARG A 9 -8.41 20.72 -27.03
CA ARG A 9 -7.46 19.60 -27.12
C ARG A 9 -8.07 18.28 -26.61
N ALA A 10 -8.80 18.33 -25.50
CA ALA A 10 -9.39 17.14 -24.87
C ALA A 10 -10.69 16.64 -25.53
N VAL A 11 -11.43 17.52 -26.22
CA VAL A 11 -12.65 17.14 -26.96
C VAL A 11 -12.29 16.08 -28.01
N GLY A 12 -12.94 14.91 -27.92
CA GLY A 12 -12.73 13.77 -28.81
C GLY A 12 -11.80 12.69 -28.27
N MET A 13 -11.06 12.94 -27.17
CA MET A 13 -10.19 11.92 -26.56
C MET A 13 -10.94 10.86 -25.72
N GLY A 14 -12.22 11.09 -25.43
CA GLY A 14 -13.04 10.20 -24.60
C GLY A 14 -12.66 10.24 -23.10
N SER A 15 -13.39 9.47 -22.28
CA SER A 15 -13.04 9.28 -20.87
C SER A 15 -12.03 8.14 -20.74
N ALA A 16 -11.02 8.30 -19.88
CA ALA A 16 -10.09 7.22 -19.52
C ALA A 16 -10.79 6.03 -18.83
N LYS A 17 -11.99 6.26 -18.25
CA LYS A 17 -12.87 5.28 -17.56
C LYS A 17 -12.23 4.44 -16.43
N SER A 18 -10.94 4.62 -16.12
CA SER A 18 -10.19 3.80 -15.16
C SER A 18 -9.74 4.55 -13.90
N GLY A 19 -9.59 5.88 -13.96
CA GLY A 19 -9.07 6.68 -12.84
C GLY A 19 -9.95 6.62 -11.58
N THR A 20 -11.26 6.52 -11.73
CA THR A 20 -12.22 6.40 -10.61
C THR A 20 -12.02 5.12 -9.80
N ALA A 21 -11.67 4.00 -10.44
CA ALA A 21 -11.43 2.74 -9.72
C ALA A 21 -10.15 2.80 -8.88
N HIS A 22 -9.08 3.39 -9.41
CA HIS A 22 -7.84 3.59 -8.66
C HIS A 22 -8.05 4.52 -7.45
N HIS A 23 -8.69 5.68 -7.67
CA HIS A 23 -9.00 6.62 -6.60
C HIS A 23 -9.92 6.00 -5.52
N TRP A 24 -10.93 5.24 -5.93
CA TRP A 24 -11.81 4.54 -5.01
C TRP A 24 -11.07 3.53 -4.12
N ARG A 25 -10.17 2.71 -4.69
CA ARG A 25 -9.32 1.80 -3.89
C ARG A 25 -8.44 2.53 -2.90
N MET A 26 -7.89 3.69 -3.28
CA MET A 26 -7.12 4.53 -2.36
C MET A 26 -7.97 4.99 -1.16
N MET A 27 -9.21 5.45 -1.40
CA MET A 27 -10.10 5.83 -0.30
C MET A 27 -10.45 4.65 0.61
N VAL A 28 -10.80 3.49 0.04
CA VAL A 28 -11.14 2.28 0.81
C VAL A 28 -9.96 1.85 1.68
N THR A 29 -8.75 1.81 1.11
CA THR A 29 -7.55 1.40 1.87
C THR A 29 -7.15 2.44 2.91
N SER A 30 -7.29 3.74 2.66
CA SER A 30 -7.09 4.78 3.68
C SER A 30 -8.05 4.64 4.86
N VAL A 31 -9.35 4.44 4.58
CA VAL A 31 -10.36 4.23 5.63
C VAL A 31 -10.08 2.96 6.43
N ALA A 32 -9.65 1.88 5.78
CA ALA A 32 -9.27 0.65 6.46
C ALA A 32 -8.00 0.82 7.31
N LEU A 33 -7.00 1.56 6.83
CA LEU A 33 -5.76 1.80 7.55
C LEU A 33 -5.96 2.67 8.79
N LEU A 34 -6.91 3.59 8.80
CA LEU A 34 -7.15 4.47 9.95
C LEU A 34 -7.32 3.69 11.29
N PRO A 35 -8.27 2.75 11.44
CA PRO A 35 -8.38 1.94 12.65
C PRO A 35 -7.24 0.92 12.78
N LEU A 36 -6.76 0.33 11.68
CA LEU A 36 -5.67 -0.66 11.72
C LEU A 36 -4.38 -0.06 12.27
N THR A 37 -4.02 1.16 11.89
CA THR A 37 -2.85 1.87 12.40
C THR A 37 -2.97 2.11 13.90
N VAL A 38 -4.14 2.52 14.40
CA VAL A 38 -4.36 2.71 15.85
C VAL A 38 -4.17 1.38 16.59
N LEU A 39 -4.80 0.30 16.11
CA LEU A 39 -4.65 -1.04 16.71
C LEU A 39 -3.21 -1.55 16.62
N PHE A 40 -2.52 -1.29 15.51
CA PHE A 40 -1.14 -1.68 15.31
C PHE A 40 -0.21 -0.94 16.27
N ILE A 41 -0.39 0.37 16.47
CA ILE A 41 0.39 1.15 17.44
C ILE A 41 0.32 0.52 18.84
N PHE A 42 -0.86 0.11 19.30
CA PHE A 42 -0.99 -0.51 20.62
C PHE A 42 -0.44 -1.94 20.67
N THR A 43 -0.67 -2.76 19.64
CA THR A 43 -0.18 -4.15 19.63
C THR A 43 1.33 -4.24 19.42
N PHE A 44 1.85 -3.56 18.41
CA PHE A 44 3.29 -3.43 18.17
C PHE A 44 3.98 -2.67 19.31
N GLY A 45 3.37 -1.61 19.84
CA GLY A 45 3.94 -0.82 20.93
C GLY A 45 4.17 -1.64 22.20
N VAL A 46 3.33 -2.63 22.49
CA VAL A 46 3.58 -3.57 23.59
C VAL A 46 4.77 -4.49 23.29
N ALA A 47 4.91 -4.96 22.05
CA ALA A 47 6.01 -5.84 21.64
C ALA A 47 7.35 -5.11 21.44
N LEU A 48 7.32 -3.77 21.34
CA LEU A 48 8.49 -2.96 21.05
C LEU A 48 9.50 -3.04 22.20
N GLY A 49 10.70 -3.53 21.89
CA GLY A 49 11.79 -3.68 22.86
C GLY A 49 11.79 -5.03 23.60
N MET A 50 10.81 -5.90 23.36
CA MET A 50 10.85 -7.29 23.84
C MET A 50 12.03 -8.05 23.22
N PRO A 51 12.68 -8.96 23.97
CA PRO A 51 13.53 -9.99 23.37
C PRO A 51 12.78 -10.81 22.33
N TYR A 52 13.51 -11.40 21.37
CA TYR A 52 12.91 -12.16 20.26
C TYR A 52 11.90 -13.21 20.73
N GLU A 53 12.24 -14.01 21.74
CA GLU A 53 11.38 -15.08 22.26
C GLU A 53 10.05 -14.55 22.82
N GLU A 54 10.10 -13.42 23.53
CA GLU A 54 8.90 -12.77 24.09
C GLU A 54 8.03 -12.16 22.99
N ALA A 55 8.64 -11.52 21.99
CA ALA A 55 7.93 -10.98 20.83
C ALA A 55 7.29 -12.10 19.99
N ALA A 56 8.01 -13.20 19.78
CA ALA A 56 7.51 -14.38 19.09
C ALA A 56 6.31 -14.98 19.83
N ALA A 57 6.40 -15.16 21.15
CA ALA A 57 5.28 -15.62 21.98
C ALA A 57 4.08 -14.65 21.93
N TYR A 58 4.34 -13.34 21.96
CA TYR A 58 3.30 -12.31 21.87
C TYR A 58 2.52 -12.39 20.55
N TYR A 59 3.24 -12.47 19.43
CA TYR A 59 2.68 -12.58 18.08
C TYR A 59 2.25 -14.00 17.71
N GLY A 60 2.57 -15.02 18.50
CA GLY A 60 1.97 -16.35 18.39
C GLY A 60 0.47 -16.36 18.75
N ARG A 61 -0.02 -15.30 19.41
CA ARG A 61 -1.44 -15.14 19.73
C ARG A 61 -2.22 -14.62 18.52
N PRO A 62 -3.46 -15.09 18.30
CA PRO A 62 -4.20 -14.83 17.07
C PRO A 62 -4.52 -13.35 16.84
N VAL A 63 -4.85 -12.59 17.90
CA VAL A 63 -5.26 -11.18 17.77
C VAL A 63 -4.12 -10.26 17.30
N PRO A 64 -2.95 -10.18 17.98
CA PRO A 64 -1.86 -9.34 17.52
C PRO A 64 -1.30 -9.80 16.17
N ALA A 65 -1.27 -11.11 15.90
CA ALA A 65 -0.89 -11.65 14.59
C ALA A 65 -1.82 -11.14 13.48
N LEU A 66 -3.14 -11.23 13.68
CA LEU A 66 -4.14 -10.80 12.71
C LEU A 66 -4.05 -9.29 12.46
N ILE A 67 -3.91 -8.48 13.51
CA ILE A 67 -3.78 -7.03 13.38
C ILE A 67 -2.52 -6.68 12.57
N ALA A 68 -1.38 -7.30 12.86
CA ALA A 68 -0.15 -7.10 12.10
C ALA A 68 -0.32 -7.54 10.64
N LEU A 69 -0.92 -8.71 10.39
CA LEU A 69 -1.11 -9.25 9.05
C LEU A 69 -2.00 -8.34 8.20
N LEU A 70 -3.13 -7.91 8.76
CA LEU A 70 -4.06 -6.98 8.07
C LEU A 70 -3.40 -5.62 7.83
N THR A 71 -2.71 -5.06 8.83
CA THR A 71 -2.06 -3.75 8.70
C THR A 71 -1.00 -3.76 7.60
N LEU A 72 -0.13 -4.77 7.58
CA LEU A 72 0.92 -4.87 6.56
C LEU A 72 0.33 -5.19 5.19
N THR A 73 -0.67 -6.07 5.10
CA THR A 73 -1.33 -6.41 3.83
C THR A 73 -2.00 -5.19 3.20
N VAL A 74 -2.87 -4.50 3.95
CA VAL A 74 -3.55 -3.30 3.47
C VAL A 74 -2.54 -2.17 3.24
N GLY A 75 -1.54 -2.04 4.10
CA GLY A 75 -0.46 -1.06 3.98
C GLY A 75 0.33 -1.20 2.68
N TRP A 76 0.72 -2.41 2.29
CA TRP A 76 1.43 -2.63 1.03
C TRP A 76 0.56 -2.40 -0.19
N PHE A 77 -0.74 -2.72 -0.13
CA PHE A 77 -1.67 -2.35 -1.21
C PHE A 77 -1.86 -0.83 -1.32
N HIS A 78 -1.97 -0.14 -0.19
CA HIS A 78 -2.09 1.31 -0.14
C HIS A 78 -0.82 2.00 -0.66
N PHE A 79 0.36 1.55 -0.21
CA PHE A 79 1.65 2.04 -0.69
C PHE A 79 1.79 1.86 -2.20
N LYS A 80 1.48 0.68 -2.74
CA LYS A 80 1.56 0.39 -4.18
C LYS A 80 0.74 1.38 -5.01
N ASP A 81 -0.50 1.65 -4.61
CA ASP A 81 -1.38 2.55 -5.36
C ASP A 81 -0.95 4.03 -5.14
N GLY A 82 -0.57 4.43 -3.92
CA GLY A 82 -0.11 5.79 -3.63
C GLY A 82 1.20 6.17 -4.31
N VAL A 83 2.20 5.27 -4.30
CA VAL A 83 3.50 5.53 -4.94
C VAL A 83 3.36 5.57 -6.46
N GLN A 84 2.42 4.83 -7.04
CA GLN A 84 2.14 4.91 -8.47
C GLN A 84 1.67 6.33 -8.85
N ALA A 85 0.73 6.91 -8.09
CA ALA A 85 0.27 8.28 -8.34
C ALA A 85 1.43 9.29 -8.26
N LEU A 86 2.28 9.18 -7.23
CA LEU A 86 3.48 10.00 -7.11
C LEU A 86 4.42 9.86 -8.33
N ILE A 87 4.66 8.63 -8.79
CA ILE A 87 5.54 8.40 -9.95
C ILE A 87 4.91 8.97 -11.23
N GLU A 88 3.59 8.86 -11.40
CA GLU A 88 2.85 9.40 -12.54
C GLU A 88 2.85 10.94 -12.59
N ASP A 89 2.87 11.60 -11.43
CA ASP A 89 2.92 13.06 -11.32
C ASP A 89 4.31 13.63 -11.62
N TYR A 90 5.38 12.93 -11.22
CA TYR A 90 6.73 13.52 -11.21
C TYR A 90 7.72 12.92 -12.23
N THR A 91 7.36 11.86 -12.97
CA THR A 91 8.30 11.20 -13.90
C THR A 91 7.68 10.94 -15.27
N GLY A 92 8.50 10.62 -16.28
CA GLY A 92 8.03 10.35 -17.64
C GLY A 92 8.79 9.23 -18.36
N GLY A 93 8.31 8.86 -19.54
CA GLY A 93 9.00 7.92 -20.44
C GLY A 93 9.29 6.54 -19.82
N THR A 94 10.46 6.00 -20.13
CA THR A 94 10.90 4.68 -19.64
C THR A 94 11.13 4.66 -18.14
N THR A 95 11.62 5.77 -17.56
CA THR A 95 11.84 5.90 -16.11
C THR A 95 10.54 5.68 -15.33
N ARG A 96 9.44 6.31 -15.76
CA ARG A 96 8.11 6.09 -15.15
C ARG A 96 7.74 4.61 -15.12
N LYS A 97 7.88 3.93 -16.26
CA LYS A 97 7.55 2.50 -16.39
C LYS A 97 8.40 1.64 -15.46
N ALA A 98 9.70 1.87 -15.43
CA ALA A 98 10.63 1.11 -14.59
C ALA A 98 10.32 1.30 -13.10
N LEU A 99 10.04 2.53 -12.66
CA LEU A 99 9.68 2.84 -11.28
C LEU A 99 8.35 2.19 -10.88
N ILE A 100 7.31 2.29 -11.71
CA ILE A 100 6.02 1.64 -11.42
C ILE A 100 6.18 0.12 -11.28
N ILE A 101 6.89 -0.52 -12.22
CA ILE A 101 7.16 -1.97 -12.16
C ILE A 101 7.93 -2.32 -10.88
N GLY A 102 8.99 -1.56 -10.58
CA GLY A 102 9.80 -1.76 -9.38
C GLY A 102 8.97 -1.64 -8.09
N SER A 103 8.14 -0.60 -7.98
CA SER A 103 7.25 -0.40 -6.84
C SER A 103 6.21 -1.52 -6.68
N ILE A 104 5.67 -2.04 -7.79
CA ILE A 104 4.75 -3.20 -7.76
C ILE A 104 5.49 -4.44 -7.24
N CYS A 105 6.66 -4.76 -7.79
CA CYS A 105 7.45 -5.91 -7.34
C CYS A 105 7.85 -5.80 -5.87
N LEU A 106 8.30 -4.62 -5.44
CA LEU A 106 8.64 -4.34 -4.04
C LEU A 106 7.44 -4.58 -3.12
N SER A 107 6.27 -4.05 -3.48
CA SER A 107 5.06 -4.16 -2.66
C SER A 107 4.62 -5.61 -2.49
N TRP A 108 4.66 -6.41 -3.57
CA TRP A 108 4.34 -7.83 -3.50
C TRP A 108 5.37 -8.65 -2.73
N ALA A 109 6.67 -8.37 -2.91
CA ALA A 109 7.73 -9.02 -2.16
C ALA A 109 7.62 -8.74 -0.67
N ALA A 110 7.36 -7.47 -0.29
CA ALA A 110 7.20 -7.07 1.10
C ALA A 110 5.92 -7.66 1.73
N LEU A 111 4.82 -7.73 0.98
CA LEU A 111 3.60 -8.43 1.40
C LEU A 111 3.86 -9.91 1.64
N ALA A 112 4.52 -10.60 0.71
CA ALA A 112 4.83 -12.02 0.86
C ALA A 112 5.77 -12.29 2.04
N ALA A 113 6.82 -11.48 2.20
CA ALA A 113 7.76 -11.60 3.31
C ALA A 113 7.10 -11.37 4.67
N SER A 114 6.29 -10.31 4.79
CA SER A 114 5.56 -10.01 6.04
C SER A 114 4.52 -11.06 6.39
N ALA A 115 3.73 -11.51 5.40
CA ALA A 115 2.76 -12.58 5.61
C ALA A 115 3.43 -13.88 6.02
N LEU A 116 4.52 -14.28 5.34
CA LEU A 116 5.28 -15.47 5.68
C LEU A 116 5.84 -15.39 7.11
N ALA A 117 6.44 -14.26 7.49
CA ALA A 117 7.00 -14.08 8.83
C ALA A 117 5.92 -14.21 9.93
N ILE A 118 4.76 -13.56 9.75
CA ILE A 118 3.68 -13.63 10.75
C ILE A 118 3.10 -15.03 10.84
N VAL A 119 2.84 -15.68 9.71
CA VAL A 119 2.31 -17.05 9.68
C VAL A 119 3.28 -18.03 10.32
N ARG A 120 4.59 -17.85 10.12
CA ARG A 120 5.65 -18.68 10.75
C ARG A 120 5.79 -18.48 12.25
N ILE A 121 5.42 -17.33 12.78
CA ILE A 121 5.40 -17.08 14.23
C ILE A 121 4.11 -17.62 14.85
N ALA A 122 3.00 -17.59 14.09
CA ALA A 122 1.68 -18.00 14.57
C ALA A 122 1.40 -19.51 14.49
N LEU A 123 2.18 -20.27 13.72
CA LEU A 123 2.07 -21.73 13.51
C LEU A 123 3.34 -22.44 13.95
#